data_AF-A0A1Y4DU31-F1
#
_entry.id   AF-A0A1Y4DU31-F1
#
_cell.length_a   1.000
_cell.length_b   1.000
_cell.length_c   1.000
_cell.angle_alpha   90.00
_cell.angle_beta   90.00
_cell.angle_gamma   90.00
#
_symmetry.space_group_name_H-M   'P 1'
#
loop_
_entity.id
_entity.type
_entity.pdbx_description
1 polymer ?
#
loop_
_entity_poly.entity_id
_entity_poly.type
_entity_poly.pdbx_seq_one_letter_code
_entity_poly.pdbx_strand_id
1 'polypeptide(L)'
;MLYTNKQLVSKGFDHRIAVKRYLYKYLNQKKEFKRLKPHEKDYLFGWMRVSYNEQGKPAFDLYEETEAQEYIFFNIVLTYGEDIDKFEGPIMGPHGKLMDEEIRKDHAFFDKYLSIWKKQIEERNGPYLSIIAPCFIRN
;
A
#
# COMPACT_ATOMS: atom_id res chain seq x y z
N MET A 1 -26.16 -2.66 0.91
CA MET A 1 -26.26 -4.14 0.83
C MET A 1 -24.89 -4.65 0.42
N LEU A 2 -24.19 -5.36 1.31
CA LEU A 2 -22.84 -5.86 1.03
C LEU A 2 -22.96 -7.28 0.44
N TYR A 3 -22.40 -7.50 -0.75
CA TYR A 3 -22.37 -8.82 -1.39
C TYR A 3 -21.11 -9.57 -0.97
N THR A 4 -21.23 -10.86 -0.70
CA THR A 4 -20.08 -11.74 -0.52
C THR A 4 -19.36 -11.96 -1.86
N ASN A 5 -18.07 -12.28 -1.83
CA ASN A 5 -17.27 -12.55 -3.04
C ASN A 5 -17.93 -13.63 -3.93
N LYS A 6 -18.46 -14.71 -3.33
CA LYS A 6 -19.22 -15.74 -4.05
C LYS A 6 -20.43 -15.19 -4.80
N GLN A 7 -21.15 -14.24 -4.19
CA GLN A 7 -22.33 -13.60 -4.81
C GLN A 7 -21.95 -12.64 -5.94
N LEU A 8 -20.77 -12.02 -5.89
CA LEU A 8 -20.26 -11.17 -6.97
C LEU A 8 -19.85 -12.01 -8.18
N VAL A 9 -19.08 -13.07 -7.96
CA VAL A 9 -18.66 -14.00 -9.00
C VAL A 9 -19.87 -14.66 -9.66
N SER A 10 -20.88 -15.09 -8.89
CA SER A 10 -22.11 -15.69 -9.44
C SER A 10 -22.98 -14.69 -10.21
N LYS A 11 -22.81 -13.37 -10.00
CA LYS A 11 -23.46 -12.30 -10.75
C LYS A 11 -22.67 -11.88 -12.01
N GLY A 12 -21.59 -12.58 -12.34
CA GLY A 12 -20.74 -12.26 -13.49
C GLY A 12 -19.78 -11.09 -13.26
N PHE A 13 -19.64 -10.60 -12.01
CA PHE A 13 -18.58 -9.66 -11.66
C PHE A 13 -17.26 -10.42 -11.59
N ASP A 14 -16.54 -10.45 -12.72
CA ASP A 14 -15.18 -10.92 -12.73
C ASP A 14 -14.25 -9.80 -12.24
N HIS A 15 -13.82 -9.90 -10.98
CA HIS A 15 -12.84 -9.02 -10.35
C HIS A 15 -11.57 -8.81 -11.22
N ARG A 16 -11.24 -9.77 -12.09
CA ARG A 16 -10.12 -9.70 -13.02
C ARG A 16 -10.31 -8.64 -14.11
N ILE A 17 -11.55 -8.25 -14.45
CA ILE A 17 -11.83 -7.17 -15.42
C ILE A 17 -11.36 -5.83 -14.86
N ALA A 18 -11.68 -5.54 -13.59
CA ALA A 18 -11.25 -4.30 -12.93
C ALA A 18 -9.73 -4.22 -12.83
N VAL A 19 -9.08 -5.32 -12.42
CA VAL A 19 -7.60 -5.41 -12.35
C VAL A 19 -6.98 -5.18 -13.72
N LYS A 20 -7.47 -5.87 -14.77
CA LYS A 20 -6.99 -5.68 -16.15
C LYS A 20 -7.11 -4.23 -16.60
N ARG A 21 -8.25 -3.58 -16.32
CA ARG A 21 -8.50 -2.17 -16.68
C ARG A 21 -7.55 -1.23 -15.96
N TYR A 22 -7.40 -1.37 -14.64
CA TYR A 22 -6.53 -0.50 -13.86
C TYR A 22 -5.05 -0.73 -14.18
N LEU A 23 -4.65 -1.99 -14.37
CA LEU A 23 -3.31 -2.34 -14.81
C LEU A 23 -3.00 -1.79 -16.21
N TYR A 24 -3.95 -1.88 -17.15
CA TYR A 24 -3.79 -1.27 -18.47
C TYR A 24 -3.60 0.24 -18.37
N LYS A 25 -4.39 0.92 -17.53
CA LYS A 25 -4.20 2.36 -17.26
C LYS A 25 -2.83 2.66 -16.66
N TYR A 26 -2.40 1.87 -15.67
CA TYR A 26 -1.11 2.00 -15.03
C TYR A 26 0.05 1.89 -16.02
N LEU A 27 0.01 0.89 -16.91
CA LEU A 27 1.07 0.61 -17.87
C LEU A 27 1.05 1.53 -19.10
N ASN A 28 -0.13 1.90 -19.59
CA ASN A 28 -0.28 2.54 -20.91
C ASN A 28 -0.91 3.95 -20.86
N GLN A 29 -1.57 4.33 -19.76
CA GLN A 29 -2.34 5.57 -19.67
C GLN A 29 -2.12 6.29 -18.33
N LYS A 30 -0.85 6.59 -17.99
CA LYS A 30 -0.48 7.17 -16.68
C LYS A 30 -1.31 8.40 -16.27
N LYS A 31 -1.72 9.27 -17.22
CA LYS A 31 -2.62 10.41 -16.92
C LYS A 31 -4.00 9.96 -16.39
N GLU A 32 -4.57 8.92 -16.99
CA GLU A 32 -5.86 8.35 -16.56
C GLU A 32 -5.72 7.51 -15.28
N PHE A 33 -4.55 6.93 -15.05
CA PHE A 33 -4.22 6.25 -13.79
C PHE A 33 -4.19 7.24 -12.61
N LYS A 34 -3.55 8.41 -12.79
CA LYS A 34 -3.50 9.45 -11.75
C LYS A 34 -4.89 9.91 -11.29
N ARG A 35 -5.87 9.89 -12.19
CA ARG A 35 -7.28 10.28 -11.92
C ARG A 35 -8.09 9.22 -11.17
N LEU A 36 -7.58 8.01 -11.01
CA LEU A 36 -8.26 6.98 -10.22
C LEU A 36 -8.38 7.42 -8.76
N LYS A 37 -9.47 7.03 -8.11
CA LYS A 37 -9.66 7.28 -6.68
C LYS A 37 -8.67 6.44 -5.86
N PRO A 38 -8.29 6.87 -4.65
CA PRO A 38 -7.35 6.14 -3.80
C PRO A 38 -7.70 4.65 -3.64
N HIS A 39 -8.95 4.31 -3.30
CA HIS A 39 -9.37 2.92 -3.16
C HIS A 39 -9.30 2.09 -4.46
N GLU A 40 -9.38 2.72 -5.64
CA GLU A 40 -9.20 2.01 -6.92
C GLU A 40 -7.71 1.70 -7.15
N LYS A 41 -6.82 2.63 -6.76
CA LYS A 41 -5.38 2.43 -6.80
C LYS A 41 -4.94 1.37 -5.78
N ASP A 42 -5.41 1.46 -4.54
CA ASP A 42 -5.14 0.47 -3.48
C ASP A 42 -5.59 -0.93 -3.88
N TYR A 43 -6.77 -1.03 -4.51
CA TYR A 43 -7.24 -2.29 -5.06
C TYR A 43 -6.26 -2.86 -6.08
N LEU A 44 -5.75 -2.05 -7.03
CA LEU A 44 -4.73 -2.50 -7.97
C LEU A 44 -3.40 -2.87 -7.27
N PHE A 45 -2.93 -2.04 -6.33
CA PHE A 45 -1.67 -2.28 -5.62
C PHE A 45 -1.71 -3.58 -4.81
N GLY A 46 -2.86 -3.95 -4.26
CA GLY A 46 -3.11 -5.27 -3.67
C GLY A 46 -2.74 -6.41 -4.62
N TRP A 47 -3.21 -6.34 -5.87
CA TRP A 47 -2.88 -7.33 -6.88
C TRP A 47 -1.42 -7.26 -7.34
N MET A 48 -0.87 -6.06 -7.51
CA MET A 48 0.53 -5.88 -7.91
C MET A 48 1.51 -6.45 -6.88
N ARG A 49 1.24 -6.25 -5.58
CA ARG A 49 2.06 -6.77 -4.46
C ARG A 49 2.16 -8.29 -4.46
N VAL A 50 1.16 -8.99 -4.99
CA VAL A 50 1.11 -10.46 -5.03
C VAL A 50 1.43 -11.05 -6.41
N SER A 51 1.84 -10.23 -7.37
CA SER A 51 2.15 -10.67 -8.73
C SER A 51 3.62 -10.99 -8.89
N TYR A 52 3.93 -12.15 -9.49
CA TYR A 52 5.28 -12.59 -9.79
C TYR A 52 5.47 -12.83 -11.29
N ASN A 53 6.70 -12.66 -11.77
CA ASN A 53 7.08 -13.03 -13.12
C ASN A 53 7.37 -14.54 -13.24
N GLU A 54 7.61 -15.00 -14.47
CA GLU A 54 7.89 -16.42 -14.77
C GLU A 54 9.15 -16.95 -14.04
N GLN A 55 10.06 -16.05 -13.64
CA GLN A 55 11.26 -16.37 -12.88
C GLN A 55 11.03 -16.40 -11.36
N GLY A 56 9.77 -16.25 -10.91
CA GLY A 56 9.43 -16.26 -9.48
C GLY A 56 9.88 -15.00 -8.72
N LYS A 57 10.17 -13.90 -9.41
CA LYS A 57 10.49 -12.59 -8.79
C LYS A 57 9.26 -11.68 -8.78
N PRO A 58 9.13 -10.75 -7.82
CA PRO A 58 8.06 -9.76 -7.84
C PRO A 58 7.97 -9.05 -9.19
N ALA A 59 6.77 -8.99 -9.77
CA ALA A 59 6.54 -8.37 -11.08
C ALA A 59 6.56 -6.84 -11.02
N PHE A 60 6.35 -6.28 -9.83
CA PHE A 60 6.30 -4.85 -9.59
C PHE A 60 7.06 -4.51 -8.31
N ASP A 61 7.82 -3.42 -8.33
CA ASP A 61 8.33 -2.79 -7.10
C ASP A 61 7.42 -1.62 -6.73
N LEU A 62 6.61 -1.80 -5.68
CA LEU A 62 5.72 -0.75 -5.22
C LEU A 62 6.46 0.34 -4.45
N TYR A 63 7.62 0.06 -3.84
CA TYR A 63 8.36 1.06 -3.06
C TYR A 63 8.87 2.22 -3.93
N GLU A 64 9.01 1.99 -5.24
CA GLU A 64 9.37 3.00 -6.23
C GLU A 64 8.16 3.76 -6.80
N GLU A 65 6.92 3.29 -6.60
CA GLU A 65 5.72 3.94 -7.14
C GLU A 65 5.21 5.02 -6.17
N THR A 66 5.27 6.28 -6.61
CA THR A 66 4.88 7.44 -5.78
C THR A 66 3.40 7.37 -5.36
N GLU A 67 2.54 6.90 -6.25
CA GLU A 67 1.10 6.75 -5.98
C GLU A 67 0.80 5.63 -4.96
N ALA A 68 1.74 4.72 -4.70
CA ALA A 68 1.58 3.58 -3.80
C ALA A 68 2.10 3.85 -2.38
N GLN A 69 2.66 5.04 -2.11
CA GLN A 69 3.35 5.29 -0.85
C GLN A 69 2.45 5.16 0.38
N GLU A 70 1.25 5.73 0.33
CA GLU A 70 0.25 5.61 1.42
C GLU A 70 -0.21 4.16 1.60
N TYR A 71 -0.43 3.45 0.50
CA TYR A 71 -0.79 2.04 0.51
C TYR A 71 0.29 1.19 1.20
N ILE A 72 1.57 1.41 0.87
CA ILE A 72 2.68 0.68 1.50
C ILE A 72 2.78 1.01 2.97
N PHE A 73 2.74 2.31 3.32
CA PHE A 73 2.81 2.74 4.71
C PHE A 73 1.71 2.08 5.55
N PHE A 74 0.47 2.09 5.06
CA PHE A 74 -0.65 1.41 5.72
C PHE A 74 -0.42 -0.11 5.86
N ASN A 75 0.09 -0.77 4.82
CA ASN A 75 0.38 -2.20 4.89
C ASN A 75 1.50 -2.54 5.87
N ILE A 76 2.53 -1.70 6.00
CA ILE A 76 3.57 -1.85 7.02
C ILE A 76 2.93 -1.71 8.40
N VAL A 77 2.12 -0.67 8.64
CA VAL A 77 1.43 -0.52 9.93
C VAL A 77 0.59 -1.76 10.28
N LEU A 78 -0.14 -2.31 9.31
CA LEU A 78 -0.92 -3.55 9.52
C LEU A 78 -0.06 -4.79 9.74
N THR A 79 1.09 -4.88 9.09
CA THR A 79 1.96 -6.06 9.14
C THR A 79 2.70 -6.14 10.48
N TYR A 80 3.14 -5.00 11.01
CA TYR A 80 3.98 -4.95 12.22
C TYR A 80 3.15 -4.62 13.48
N GLY A 81 2.00 -3.96 13.34
CA GLY A 81 1.05 -3.73 14.44
C GLY A 81 1.69 -3.07 15.66
N GLU A 82 1.58 -3.72 16.82
CA GLU A 82 2.13 -3.25 18.10
C GLU A 82 3.67 -3.30 18.15
N ASP A 83 4.32 -4.06 17.27
CA ASP A 83 5.78 -4.23 17.22
C ASP A 83 6.43 -3.41 16.08
N ILE A 84 5.74 -2.37 15.60
CA ILE A 84 6.20 -1.49 14.53
C ILE A 84 7.48 -0.73 14.88
N ASP A 85 7.81 -0.57 16.15
CA ASP A 85 9.05 0.04 16.62
C ASP A 85 10.26 -0.92 16.55
N LYS A 86 10.00 -2.23 16.49
CA LYS A 86 11.05 -3.25 16.57
C LYS A 86 11.53 -3.69 15.21
N PHE A 87 10.63 -3.83 14.23
CA PHE A 87 10.94 -4.46 12.93
C PHE A 87 11.69 -5.81 13.08
N GLU A 88 11.32 -6.59 14.11
CA GLU A 88 12.00 -7.83 14.48
C GLU A 88 11.01 -8.98 14.64
N GLY A 89 11.48 -10.21 14.43
CA GLY A 89 10.72 -11.44 14.67
C GLY A 89 10.18 -12.12 13.40
N PRO A 90 9.40 -13.21 13.55
CA PRO A 90 8.77 -13.88 12.43
C PRO A 90 7.58 -13.05 11.93
N ILE A 91 7.86 -12.11 11.03
CA ILE A 91 6.85 -11.22 10.48
C ILE A 91 6.19 -11.89 9.27
N MET A 92 4.87 -11.91 9.24
CA MET A 92 4.10 -12.55 8.17
C MET A 92 3.67 -11.50 7.16
N GLY A 93 4.26 -11.59 5.96
CA GLY A 93 3.84 -10.85 4.79
C GLY A 93 2.75 -11.57 3.99
N PRO A 94 2.36 -11.01 2.83
CA PRO A 94 1.33 -11.59 1.96
C PRO A 94 1.70 -12.96 1.39
N HIS A 95 2.99 -13.32 1.41
CA HIS A 95 3.53 -14.56 0.83
C HIS A 95 4.09 -15.53 1.87
N GLY A 96 3.84 -15.26 3.16
CA GLY A 96 4.41 -16.01 4.27
C GLY A 96 5.43 -15.18 5.05
N LYS A 97 6.36 -15.85 5.72
CA LYS A 97 7.36 -15.19 6.56
C LYS A 97 8.25 -14.27 5.71
N LEU A 98 8.35 -13.01 6.11
CA LEU A 98 9.24 -12.03 5.47
C LEU A 98 10.70 -12.41 5.70
N MET A 99 11.51 -12.17 4.67
CA MET A 99 12.95 -12.27 4.70
C MET A 99 13.58 -10.98 5.25
N ASP A 100 14.81 -11.07 5.77
CA ASP A 100 15.52 -9.92 6.35
C ASP A 100 15.70 -8.75 5.37
N GLU A 101 15.76 -9.01 4.06
CA GLU A 101 15.78 -7.94 3.05
C GLU A 101 14.45 -7.19 2.98
N GLU A 102 13.32 -7.89 3.04
CA GLU A 102 11.99 -7.30 3.00
C GLU A 102 11.73 -6.46 4.26
N ILE A 103 12.12 -6.98 5.42
CA ILE A 103 12.04 -6.27 6.70
C ILE A 103 12.87 -4.98 6.66
N ARG A 104 14.10 -5.04 6.12
CA ARG A 104 14.94 -3.83 5.96
C ARG A 104 14.31 -2.81 5.02
N LYS A 105 13.67 -3.25 3.93
CA LYS A 105 12.97 -2.35 3.00
C LYS A 105 11.76 -1.69 3.66
N ASP A 106 10.98 -2.45 4.42
CA ASP A 106 9.85 -1.92 5.20
C ASP A 106 10.30 -0.88 6.20
N HIS A 107 11.33 -1.18 7.00
CA HIS A 107 11.86 -0.25 7.99
C HIS A 107 12.36 1.04 7.35
N ALA A 108 13.20 0.94 6.30
CA ALA A 108 13.74 2.10 5.59
C ALA A 108 12.63 2.94 4.96
N PHE A 109 11.58 2.30 4.41
CA PHE A 109 10.44 3.00 3.85
C PHE A 109 9.61 3.69 4.94
N PHE A 110 9.33 3.00 6.04
CA PHE A 110 8.55 3.52 7.15
C PHE A 110 9.17 4.79 7.73
N ASP A 111 10.46 4.76 8.05
CA ASP A 111 11.19 5.91 8.58
C ASP A 111 11.17 7.09 7.61
N LYS A 112 11.43 6.82 6.33
CA LYS A 112 11.37 7.82 5.27
C LYS A 112 9.99 8.46 5.20
N TYR A 113 8.92 7.66 5.17
CA TYR A 113 7.56 8.17 5.03
C TYR A 113 7.10 8.90 6.29
N LEU A 114 7.42 8.38 7.48
CA LEU A 114 7.15 9.03 8.75
C LEU A 114 7.86 10.39 8.87
N SER A 115 9.09 10.52 8.34
CA SER A 115 9.80 11.80 8.29
C SER A 115 9.05 12.88 7.50
N ILE A 116 8.32 12.50 6.44
CA ILE A 116 7.47 13.42 5.68
C ILE A 116 6.33 13.93 6.57
N TRP A 117 5.71 13.05 7.36
CA TRP A 117 4.65 13.43 8.30
C TRP A 117 5.17 14.35 9.40
N LYS A 118 6.34 14.05 9.98
CA LYS A 118 7.00 14.93 10.96
C LYS A 118 7.21 16.34 10.40
N LYS A 119 7.77 16.43 9.19
CA LYS A 119 7.97 17.70 8.48
C LYS A 119 6.66 18.45 8.23
N GLN A 120 5.60 17.76 7.84
CA GLN A 120 4.28 18.38 7.64
C GLN A 120 3.73 19.01 8.93
N ILE A 121 3.94 18.36 10.08
CA ILE A 121 3.55 18.91 11.39
C ILE A 121 4.37 20.16 11.72
N GLU A 122 5.70 20.09 11.56
CA GLU A 122 6.63 21.20 11.83
C GLU A 122 6.30 22.43 10.98
N GLU A 123 6.07 22.23 9.68
CA GLU A 123 5.73 23.29 8.73
C GLU A 123 4.26 23.73 8.82
N ARG A 124 3.45 23.06 9.66
CA ARG A 124 1.99 23.24 9.74
C ARG A 124 1.33 23.23 8.36
N ASN A 125 1.78 22.34 7.50
CA ASN A 125 1.32 22.23 6.13
C ASN A 125 1.26 20.77 5.70
N GLY A 126 0.17 20.36 5.06
CA GLY A 126 0.01 19.01 4.54
C GLY A 126 -1.43 18.52 4.55
N PRO A 127 -1.76 17.54 3.69
CA PRO A 127 -3.12 17.04 3.53
C PRO A 127 -3.65 16.36 4.80
N TYR A 128 -2.77 15.80 5.63
CA TYR A 128 -3.12 15.06 6.84
C TYR A 128 -2.90 15.84 8.13
N LEU A 129 -2.50 17.11 8.05
CA LEU A 129 -2.14 17.89 9.24
C LEU A 129 -3.28 17.93 10.27
N SER A 130 -4.53 18.11 9.82
CA SER A 130 -5.71 18.17 10.69
C SER A 130 -5.97 16.85 11.45
N ILE A 131 -5.48 15.73 10.93
CA ILE A 131 -5.62 14.40 11.52
C ILE A 131 -4.40 14.09 12.40
N ILE A 132 -3.20 14.41 11.91
CA ILE A 132 -1.95 14.05 12.57
C ILE A 132 -1.67 14.98 13.75
N ALA A 133 -1.82 16.30 13.60
CA ALA A 133 -1.44 17.27 14.64
C ALA A 133 -2.13 17.02 15.99
N PRO A 134 -3.44 16.70 16.08
CA PRO A 134 -4.08 16.37 17.36
C PRO A 134 -3.47 15.18 18.08
N CYS A 135 -2.89 14.21 17.37
CA CYS A 135 -2.24 13.04 17.95
C CYS A 135 -0.90 13.39 18.64
N PHE A 136 -0.29 14.52 18.28
CA PHE A 136 0.97 15.00 18.85
C PHE A 136 0.78 16.16 19.85
N ILE A 137 -0.41 16.75 19.94
CA ILE A 137 -0.71 17.89 20.83
C ILE A 137 -1.31 17.44 22.18
N ARG A 138 -1.62 16.15 22.36
CA ARG A 138 -2.06 15.61 23.66
C ARG A 138 -0.85 15.36 24.57
N ASN A 139 -0.46 16.42 25.29
CA ASN A 139 0.20 16.33 26.60
C ASN A 139 -0.81 15.91 27.68
#